data_AF-A0A2W4UPH5-F1
#
_entry.id   AF-A0A2W4UPH5-F1
#
_cell.length_a   1.000
_cell.length_b   1.000
_cell.length_c   1.000
_cell.angle_alpha   90.00
_cell.angle_beta   90.00
_cell.angle_gamma   90.00
#
_symmetry.space_group_name_H-M   'P 1'
#
loop_
_entity.id
_entity.type
_entity.pdbx_description
1 polymer ?
#
loop_
_entity_poly.entity_id
_entity_poly.type
_entity_poly.pdbx_seq_one_letter_code
_entity_poly.pdbx_strand_id
1 'polypeptide(L)'
;MRSLVACAALLVSVPAAADYRVAASGRYICGDGSLAAIVEQPYGSFLQHRGREVTLSRRLALSGFRYSGGGLDLRGKGVEGAKTLTISGGGNPSLSCKAVPATATPGVATGTVTYPARIALPPDAVLVVELRDTARADAVAPLLARTQIRLRGNQVPLYWRLDFDARRAEPPARASLSARITDRAGRLAWTSDTFTPVPVGANNEHAAAEIRLVPVRTAPAPSNR
;
A
#
# COMPACT_ATOMS: atom_id res chain seq x y z
N MET A 1 -33.26 46.18 -43.40
CA MET A 1 -33.12 44.74 -43.09
C MET A 1 -31.65 44.48 -42.74
N ARG A 2 -31.30 44.46 -41.45
CA ARG A 2 -29.93 44.20 -40.97
C ARG A 2 -29.91 42.78 -40.39
N SER A 3 -29.26 41.87 -41.09
CA SER A 3 -29.16 40.46 -40.69
C SER A 3 -28.28 40.34 -39.44
N LEU A 4 -28.86 39.84 -38.35
CA LEU A 4 -28.15 39.44 -37.14
C LEU A 4 -27.40 38.14 -37.45
N VAL A 5 -26.07 38.20 -37.51
CA VAL A 5 -25.22 37.01 -37.55
C VAL A 5 -25.17 36.45 -36.12
N ALA A 6 -25.89 35.35 -35.89
CA ALA A 6 -25.82 34.60 -34.66
C ALA A 6 -24.47 33.87 -34.58
N CYS A 7 -23.58 34.35 -33.72
CA CYS A 7 -22.31 33.70 -33.43
C CYS A 7 -22.59 32.46 -32.56
N ALA A 8 -22.63 31.28 -33.19
CA ALA A 8 -22.76 30.02 -32.47
C ALA A 8 -21.52 29.81 -31.59
N ALA A 9 -21.67 29.98 -30.28
CA ALA A 9 -20.65 29.64 -29.31
C ALA A 9 -20.50 28.11 -29.27
N LEU A 10 -19.45 27.60 -29.92
CA LEU A 10 -19.01 26.22 -29.79
C LEU A 10 -18.54 26.00 -28.34
N LEU A 11 -19.42 25.43 -27.52
CA LEU A 11 -19.05 24.85 -26.23
C LEU A 11 -18.14 23.64 -26.51
N VAL A 12 -16.83 23.85 -26.44
CA VAL A 12 -15.87 22.75 -26.37
C VAL A 12 -16.08 22.08 -25.02
N SER A 13 -16.72 20.91 -25.01
CA SER A 13 -16.75 20.08 -23.81
C SER A 13 -15.32 19.66 -23.51
N VAL A 14 -14.74 20.21 -22.44
CA VAL A 14 -13.51 19.67 -21.87
C VAL A 14 -13.90 18.27 -21.38
N PRO A 15 -13.34 17.18 -21.93
CA PRO A 15 -13.62 15.86 -21.38
C PRO A 15 -13.15 15.90 -19.93
N ALA A 16 -14.06 15.59 -18.99
CA ALA A 16 -13.71 15.35 -17.60
C ALA A 16 -12.47 14.46 -17.61
N ALA A 17 -11.41 14.91 -16.93
CA ALA A 17 -10.15 14.19 -16.83
C ALA A 17 -10.47 12.72 -16.57
N ALA A 18 -10.33 11.90 -17.62
CA ALA A 18 -10.40 10.47 -17.45
C ALA A 18 -9.39 10.20 -16.34
N ASP A 19 -9.82 9.49 -15.30
CA ASP A 19 -8.92 8.87 -14.34
C ASP A 19 -8.01 7.94 -15.15
N TYR A 20 -7.00 8.52 -15.79
CA TYR A 20 -6.01 7.80 -16.56
C TYR A 20 -5.13 7.18 -15.50
N ARG A 21 -5.62 6.07 -14.96
CA ARG A 21 -4.84 5.25 -14.06
C ARG A 21 -3.61 4.85 -14.83
N VAL A 22 -2.53 5.55 -14.50
CA VAL A 22 -1.17 5.24 -14.89
C VAL A 22 -0.98 3.75 -14.63
N ALA A 23 -1.03 2.95 -15.69
CA ALA A 23 -0.75 1.53 -15.61
C ALA A 23 0.76 1.43 -15.38
N ALA A 24 1.18 1.40 -14.11
CA ALA A 24 2.55 1.05 -13.79
C ALA A 24 2.81 -0.35 -14.39
N SER A 25 3.73 -0.46 -15.34
CA SER A 25 4.08 -1.74 -15.99
C SER A 25 4.80 -2.69 -15.02
N GLY A 26 5.15 -2.22 -13.82
CA GLY A 26 5.44 -3.04 -12.66
C GLY A 26 6.04 -2.24 -11.51
N ARG A 27 5.79 -2.68 -10.27
CA ARG A 27 6.52 -2.25 -9.06
C ARG A 27 7.50 -3.34 -8.68
N TYR A 28 8.68 -2.99 -8.16
CA TYR A 28 9.75 -3.93 -7.84
C TYR A 28 10.44 -3.58 -6.54
N ILE A 29 10.92 -4.61 -5.84
CA ILE A 29 11.81 -4.49 -4.68
C ILE A 29 13.19 -5.00 -5.10
N CYS A 30 14.21 -4.16 -4.94
CA CYS A 30 15.57 -4.46 -5.34
C CYS A 30 16.40 -5.08 -4.21
N GLY A 31 17.52 -5.74 -4.55
CA GLY A 31 18.38 -6.43 -3.60
C GLY A 31 19.02 -5.54 -2.52
N ASP A 32 19.07 -4.23 -2.76
CA ASP A 32 19.50 -3.20 -1.81
C ASP A 32 18.35 -2.63 -0.95
N GLY A 33 17.15 -3.22 -1.05
CA GLY A 33 15.94 -2.77 -0.36
C GLY A 33 15.25 -1.56 -1.00
N SER A 34 15.81 -0.99 -2.08
CA SER A 34 15.20 0.14 -2.77
C SER A 34 13.97 -0.28 -3.58
N LEU A 35 13.03 0.66 -3.73
CA LEU A 35 11.86 0.47 -4.59
C LEU A 35 12.15 1.00 -6.00
N ALA A 36 11.69 0.24 -7.00
CA ALA A 36 11.68 0.64 -8.39
C ALA A 36 10.26 0.52 -8.97
N ALA A 37 9.86 1.44 -9.84
CA ALA A 37 8.63 1.33 -10.60
C ALA A 37 8.84 1.77 -12.04
N ILE A 38 8.31 0.99 -12.99
CA ILE A 38 8.26 1.39 -14.40
C ILE A 38 6.86 1.91 -14.67
N VAL A 39 6.79 3.13 -15.18
CA VAL A 39 5.57 3.85 -15.50
C VAL A 39 5.53 4.02 -17.01
N GLU A 40 4.63 3.31 -17.70
CA GLU A 40 4.38 3.53 -19.13
C GLU A 40 3.28 4.59 -19.28
N GLN A 41 3.55 5.60 -20.11
CA GLN A 41 2.63 6.66 -20.50
C GLN A 41 2.49 6.69 -22.03
N PRO A 42 1.43 7.31 -22.58
CA PRO A 42 1.20 7.40 -24.03
C PRO A 42 2.38 7.99 -24.81
N TYR A 43 3.18 8.86 -24.18
CA TYR A 43 4.25 9.62 -24.81
C TYR A 43 5.65 9.29 -24.28
N GLY A 44 5.80 8.29 -23.39
CA GLY A 44 7.08 7.93 -22.83
C GLY A 44 7.01 6.92 -21.69
N SER A 45 8.15 6.31 -21.34
CA SER A 45 8.26 5.44 -20.18
C SER A 45 9.24 6.05 -19.17
N PHE A 46 8.94 5.92 -17.89
CA PHE A 46 9.75 6.46 -16.81
C PHE A 46 10.08 5.38 -15.79
N LEU A 47 11.32 5.36 -15.33
CA LEU A 47 11.73 4.59 -14.15
C LEU A 47 11.77 5.53 -12.95
N GLN A 48 11.04 5.17 -11.91
CA GLN A 48 11.16 5.75 -10.58
C GLN A 48 12.04 4.84 -9.72
N HIS A 49 13.26 5.28 -9.36
CA HIS A 49 14.19 4.51 -8.51
C HIS A 49 14.94 5.45 -7.56
N ARG A 50 14.99 5.09 -6.27
CA ARG A 50 15.64 5.90 -5.21
C ARG A 50 15.19 7.38 -5.20
N GLY A 51 13.92 7.64 -5.48
CA GLY A 51 13.35 8.99 -5.52
C GLY A 51 13.76 9.83 -6.74
N ARG A 52 14.43 9.24 -7.73
CA ARG A 52 14.73 9.87 -9.01
C ARG A 52 13.84 9.29 -10.11
N GLU A 53 13.33 10.16 -10.97
CA GLU A 53 12.67 9.78 -12.21
C GLU A 53 13.68 9.82 -13.36
N VAL A 54 13.74 8.74 -14.14
CA VAL A 54 14.59 8.64 -15.32
C VAL A 54 13.74 8.27 -16.52
N THR A 55 13.79 9.10 -17.57
CA THR A 55 13.11 8.81 -18.83
C THR A 55 13.83 7.69 -19.56
N LEU A 56 13.06 6.66 -19.95
CA LEU A 56 13.55 5.50 -20.66
C LEU A 56 12.74 5.28 -21.93
N SER A 57 13.40 4.77 -22.96
CA SER A 57 12.74 4.28 -24.17
C SER A 57 12.70 2.77 -24.15
N ARG A 58 11.54 2.18 -24.50
CA ARG A 58 11.43 0.75 -24.74
C ARG A 58 12.32 0.37 -25.92
N ARG A 59 13.08 -0.72 -25.76
CA ARG A 59 13.95 -1.29 -26.78
C ARG A 59 13.43 -2.66 -27.20
N LEU A 60 13.70 -3.03 -28.44
CA LEU A 60 13.42 -4.39 -28.91
C LEU A 60 14.23 -5.39 -28.08
N ALA A 61 13.58 -6.50 -27.69
CA ALA A 61 14.21 -7.60 -26.99
C ALA A 61 13.71 -8.93 -27.57
N LEU A 62 14.62 -9.89 -27.73
CA LEU A 62 14.27 -11.23 -28.24
C LEU A 62 13.40 -12.03 -27.26
N SER A 63 13.51 -11.74 -25.96
CA SER A 63 12.63 -12.28 -24.92
C SER A 63 12.46 -11.27 -23.78
N GLY A 64 11.28 -11.25 -23.16
CA GLY A 64 10.98 -10.32 -22.07
C GLY A 64 10.89 -8.87 -22.53
N PHE A 65 11.46 -7.95 -21.75
CA PHE A 65 11.44 -6.53 -22.06
C PHE A 65 12.80 -5.88 -21.80
N ARG A 66 13.06 -4.80 -22.52
CA ARG A 66 14.25 -3.96 -22.34
C ARG A 66 13.87 -2.49 -22.42
N TYR A 67 14.42 -1.68 -21.53
CA TYR A 67 14.34 -0.23 -21.60
C TYR A 67 15.74 0.37 -21.45
N SER A 68 15.99 1.52 -22.08
CA SER A 68 17.26 2.22 -21.92
C SER A 68 17.06 3.73 -21.98
N GLY A 69 17.83 4.48 -21.20
CA GLY A 69 17.78 5.95 -21.16
C GLY A 69 18.46 6.49 -19.90
N GLY A 70 18.91 7.75 -19.93
CA GLY A 70 19.57 8.39 -18.78
C GLY A 70 20.81 7.64 -18.24
N GLY A 71 21.51 6.89 -19.09
CA GLY A 71 22.66 6.07 -18.71
C GLY A 71 22.33 4.73 -18.06
N LEU A 72 21.05 4.35 -18.01
CA LEU A 72 20.57 3.07 -17.48
C LEU A 72 20.11 2.12 -18.60
N ASP A 73 20.34 0.81 -18.41
CA ASP A 73 19.79 -0.30 -19.18
C ASP A 73 19.01 -1.21 -18.22
N LEU A 74 17.71 -1.35 -18.50
CA LEU A 74 16.79 -2.20 -17.77
C LEU A 74 16.47 -3.45 -18.59
N ARG A 75 16.50 -4.61 -17.94
CA ARG A 75 16.11 -5.89 -18.56
C ARG A 75 15.22 -6.67 -17.62
N GLY A 76 14.25 -7.38 -18.17
CA GLY A 76 13.41 -8.28 -17.37
C GLY A 76 12.72 -9.35 -18.19
N LYS A 77 12.14 -10.33 -17.51
CA LYS A 77 11.44 -11.48 -18.12
C LYS A 77 10.00 -11.60 -17.60
N GLY A 78 9.10 -12.03 -18.49
CA GLY A 78 7.66 -12.24 -18.23
C GLY A 78 6.79 -11.24 -18.99
N VAL A 79 5.69 -11.71 -19.59
CA VAL A 79 4.73 -10.90 -20.36
C VAL A 79 3.47 -10.53 -19.56
N GLU A 80 3.24 -11.19 -18.42
CA GLU A 80 2.26 -10.80 -17.39
C GLU A 80 2.99 -10.54 -16.08
N GLY A 81 3.02 -9.29 -15.62
CA GLY A 81 3.60 -8.93 -14.32
C GLY A 81 5.08 -9.33 -14.16
N ALA A 82 5.91 -9.00 -15.16
CA ALA A 82 7.38 -8.97 -15.12
C ALA A 82 8.03 -9.46 -13.81
N LYS A 83 8.36 -10.76 -13.69
CA LYS A 83 8.75 -11.35 -12.39
C LYS A 83 10.10 -10.82 -11.87
N THR A 84 11.00 -10.45 -12.76
CA THR A 84 12.35 -9.97 -12.43
C THR A 84 12.71 -8.75 -13.28
N LEU A 85 13.44 -7.82 -12.66
CA LEU A 85 14.00 -6.63 -13.28
C LEU A 85 15.48 -6.53 -12.88
N THR A 86 16.36 -6.34 -13.84
CA THR A 86 17.76 -5.98 -13.60
C THR A 86 17.98 -4.55 -14.08
N ILE A 87 18.49 -3.70 -13.18
CA ILE A 87 18.89 -2.32 -13.45
C ILE A 87 20.41 -2.30 -13.59
N SER A 88 20.95 -1.76 -14.67
CA SER A 88 22.39 -1.64 -14.88
C SER A 88 22.76 -0.29 -15.49
N GLY A 89 23.99 0.18 -15.29
CA GLY A 89 24.48 1.45 -15.83
C GLY A 89 24.70 2.54 -14.78
N GLY A 90 25.04 3.74 -15.24
CA GLY A 90 25.34 4.89 -14.37
C GLY A 90 26.56 4.72 -13.44
N GLY A 91 27.53 3.87 -13.83
CA GLY A 91 28.74 3.59 -13.04
C GLY A 91 28.54 2.67 -11.83
N ASN A 92 27.34 2.12 -11.64
CA ASN A 92 27.01 1.24 -10.52
C ASN A 92 26.91 -0.24 -10.95
N PRO A 93 27.13 -1.20 -10.03
CA PRO A 93 26.92 -2.63 -10.30
C PRO A 93 25.45 -2.92 -10.61
N SER A 94 25.21 -3.99 -11.37
CA SER A 94 23.85 -4.40 -11.74
C SER A 94 23.02 -4.75 -10.51
N LEU A 95 21.84 -4.18 -10.40
CA LEU A 95 20.90 -4.37 -9.31
C LEU A 95 19.77 -5.30 -9.75
N SER A 96 19.60 -6.42 -9.05
CA SER A 96 18.48 -7.34 -9.28
C SER A 96 17.28 -6.97 -8.43
N CYS A 97 16.10 -6.94 -9.03
CA CYS A 97 14.83 -6.58 -8.43
C CYS A 97 13.75 -7.62 -8.74
N LYS A 98 12.86 -7.86 -7.78
CA LYS A 98 11.74 -8.79 -7.87
C LYS A 98 10.44 -8.01 -7.98
N ALA A 99 9.52 -8.45 -8.83
CA ALA A 99 8.24 -7.77 -8.96
C ALA A 99 7.40 -7.91 -7.70
N VAL A 100 6.66 -6.83 -7.45
CA VAL A 100 5.46 -6.82 -6.63
C VAL A 100 4.30 -7.15 -7.57
N PRO A 101 3.56 -8.25 -7.34
CA PRO A 101 2.47 -8.67 -8.20
C PRO A 101 1.43 -7.55 -8.42
N ALA A 102 1.11 -7.24 -9.67
CA ALA A 102 0.18 -6.16 -10.02
C ALA A 102 -1.31 -6.56 -9.97
N THR A 103 -1.64 -7.84 -10.15
CA THR A 103 -3.04 -8.30 -10.27
C THR A 103 -3.70 -8.60 -8.91
N ALA A 104 -3.72 -7.66 -7.97
CA ALA A 104 -4.22 -7.97 -6.62
C ALA A 104 -5.56 -8.71 -6.68
N THR A 105 -5.69 -9.85 -5.99
CA THR A 105 -7.01 -10.44 -5.75
C THR A 105 -7.61 -9.60 -4.63
N PRO A 106 -8.63 -8.77 -4.89
CA PRO A 106 -9.12 -7.85 -3.89
C PRO A 106 -9.73 -8.63 -2.73
N GLY A 107 -9.28 -8.32 -1.52
CA GLY A 107 -9.89 -8.78 -0.29
C GLY A 107 -10.25 -7.62 0.62
N VAL A 108 -11.26 -7.81 1.47
CA VAL A 108 -11.77 -6.82 2.41
C VAL A 108 -11.92 -7.45 3.79
N ALA A 109 -11.27 -6.87 4.78
CA ALA A 109 -11.54 -7.14 6.18
C ALA A 109 -12.30 -5.97 6.81
N THR A 110 -13.33 -6.26 7.59
CA THR A 110 -14.14 -5.25 8.30
C THR A 110 -14.33 -5.62 9.76
N GLY A 111 -14.76 -4.64 10.56
CA GLY A 111 -15.14 -4.95 11.93
C GLY A 111 -15.22 -3.75 12.84
N THR A 112 -15.11 -4.05 14.12
CA THR A 112 -15.16 -3.07 15.21
C THR A 112 -13.93 -3.18 16.10
N VAL A 113 -13.59 -2.07 16.74
CA VAL A 113 -12.62 -2.01 17.83
C VAL A 113 -13.35 -1.56 19.09
N THR A 114 -13.14 -2.29 20.18
CA THR A 114 -13.69 -2.00 21.50
C THR A 114 -12.58 -1.89 22.53
N TYR A 115 -12.79 -1.15 23.62
CA TYR A 115 -11.86 -1.10 24.74
C TYR A 115 -12.61 -0.86 26.06
N PRO A 116 -12.08 -1.36 27.19
CA PRO A 116 -12.69 -1.18 28.49
C PRO A 116 -12.50 0.25 29.03
N ALA A 117 -13.51 0.76 29.73
CA ALA A 117 -13.59 2.07 30.42
C ALA A 117 -13.98 3.29 29.55
N ARG A 118 -14.77 4.21 30.15
CA ARG A 118 -15.17 5.51 29.59
C ARG A 118 -14.05 6.55 29.76
N ILE A 119 -12.85 6.24 29.32
CA ILE A 119 -11.77 7.23 29.24
C ILE A 119 -11.88 7.91 27.88
N ALA A 120 -11.96 9.24 27.89
CA ALA A 120 -12.01 10.01 26.66
C ALA A 120 -10.72 9.80 25.87
N LEU A 121 -10.85 9.41 24.61
CA LEU A 121 -9.73 9.44 23.69
C LEU A 121 -9.33 10.89 23.42
N PRO A 122 -8.03 11.16 23.20
CA PRO A 122 -7.61 12.44 22.65
C PRO A 122 -8.42 12.78 21.38
N PRO A 123 -8.80 14.05 21.17
CA PRO A 123 -9.61 14.44 20.01
C PRO A 123 -8.88 14.18 18.67
N ASP A 124 -7.56 14.09 18.72
CA ASP A 124 -6.67 13.80 17.60
C ASP A 124 -6.21 12.32 17.54
N ALA A 125 -6.85 11.44 18.31
CA ALA A 125 -6.52 10.02 18.32
C ALA A 125 -6.64 9.36 16.93
N VAL A 126 -5.71 8.47 16.64
CA VAL A 126 -5.65 7.69 15.41
C VAL A 126 -5.71 6.21 15.75
N LEU A 127 -6.71 5.52 15.20
CA LEU A 127 -6.78 4.06 15.20
C LEU A 127 -5.95 3.53 14.04
N VAL A 128 -5.07 2.58 14.32
CA VAL A 128 -4.31 1.82 13.33
C VAL A 128 -4.71 0.35 13.46
N VAL A 129 -5.17 -0.25 12.37
CA VAL A 129 -5.45 -1.69 12.29
C VAL A 129 -4.49 -2.31 11.27
N GLU A 130 -3.84 -3.41 11.67
CA GLU A 130 -2.84 -4.11 10.86
C GLU A 130 -3.26 -5.58 10.68
N LEU A 131 -3.19 -6.05 9.44
CA LEU A 131 -3.33 -7.45 9.06
C LEU A 131 -1.93 -8.02 8.78
N ARG A 132 -1.53 -9.07 9.50
CA ARG A 132 -0.20 -9.68 9.38
C ARG A 132 -0.29 -11.17 9.14
N ASP A 133 0.67 -11.71 8.40
CA ASP A 133 0.85 -13.16 8.29
C ASP A 133 1.67 -13.68 9.47
N THR A 134 1.05 -14.52 10.29
CA THR A 134 1.63 -15.13 11.51
C THR A 134 1.84 -16.64 11.35
N ALA A 135 1.91 -17.15 10.11
CA ALA A 135 2.17 -18.56 9.85
C ALA A 135 3.51 -19.07 10.42
N ARG A 136 4.49 -18.17 10.64
CA ARG A 136 5.79 -18.49 11.24
C ARG A 136 5.90 -17.89 12.64
N ALA A 137 5.98 -18.75 13.65
CA ALA A 137 6.11 -18.33 15.04
C ALA A 137 7.45 -17.61 15.35
N ASP A 138 8.52 -17.95 14.62
CA ASP A 138 9.89 -17.53 14.93
C ASP A 138 10.42 -16.40 14.01
N ALA A 139 9.54 -15.74 13.28
CA ALA A 139 9.91 -14.67 12.35
C ALA A 139 9.04 -13.42 12.55
N VAL A 140 9.59 -12.26 12.17
CA VAL A 140 8.80 -11.03 12.12
C VAL A 140 7.62 -11.23 11.17
N ALA A 141 6.40 -11.23 11.71
CA ALA A 141 5.17 -11.41 10.96
C ALA A 141 5.04 -10.34 9.85
N PRO A 142 5.09 -10.71 8.56
CA PRO A 142 5.00 -9.76 7.46
C PRO A 142 3.68 -9.00 7.46
N LEU A 143 3.73 -7.69 7.17
CA LEU A 143 2.54 -6.86 7.04
C LEU A 143 1.87 -7.12 5.67
N LEU A 144 0.64 -7.61 5.72
CA LEU A 144 -0.21 -7.82 4.54
C LEU A 144 -0.90 -6.52 4.13
N ALA A 145 -1.51 -5.83 5.11
CA ALA A 145 -2.20 -4.56 4.90
C ALA A 145 -2.36 -3.78 6.21
N ARG A 146 -2.58 -2.47 6.10
CA ARG A 146 -2.84 -1.57 7.24
C ARG A 146 -3.87 -0.51 6.87
N THR A 147 -4.67 -0.08 7.83
CA THR A 147 -5.55 1.08 7.71
C THR A 147 -5.34 2.03 8.89
N GLN A 148 -5.59 3.33 8.66
CA GLN A 148 -5.47 4.37 9.68
C GLN A 148 -6.70 5.27 9.65
N ILE A 149 -7.31 5.47 10.81
CA ILE A 149 -8.58 6.19 10.95
C ILE A 149 -8.41 7.27 12.02
N ARG A 150 -8.61 8.54 11.63
CA ARG A 150 -8.67 9.64 12.60
C ARG A 150 -10.01 9.57 13.33
N LEU A 151 -9.97 9.40 14.64
CA LEU A 151 -11.17 9.14 15.43
C LEU A 151 -12.02 10.39 15.65
N ARG A 152 -11.42 11.59 15.68
CA ARG A 152 -12.13 12.87 15.80
C ARG A 152 -13.16 12.90 16.95
N GLY A 153 -12.84 12.25 18.06
CA GLY A 153 -13.73 12.13 19.21
C GLY A 153 -14.79 11.02 19.12
N ASN A 154 -14.85 10.26 18.02
CA ASN A 154 -15.67 9.05 17.93
C ASN A 154 -15.30 8.09 19.05
N GLN A 155 -16.32 7.50 19.67
CA GLN A 155 -16.16 6.53 20.74
C GLN A 155 -16.53 5.13 20.26
N VAL A 156 -16.12 4.13 21.05
CA VAL A 156 -16.38 2.72 20.77
C VAL A 156 -17.88 2.41 20.65
N PRO A 157 -18.27 1.44 19.81
CA PRO A 157 -17.40 0.65 18.92
C PRO A 157 -16.87 1.47 17.74
N LEU A 158 -15.57 1.37 17.47
CA LEU A 158 -14.91 2.07 16.37
C LEU A 158 -14.88 1.17 15.14
N TYR A 159 -15.61 1.56 14.09
CA TYR A 159 -15.68 0.77 12.86
C TYR A 159 -14.42 0.95 12.00
N TRP A 160 -14.01 -0.14 11.35
CA TRP A 160 -12.86 -0.13 10.45
C TRP A 160 -13.11 -0.99 9.21
N ARG A 161 -12.40 -0.62 8.15
CA ARG A 161 -12.29 -1.35 6.88
C ARG A 161 -10.83 -1.35 6.44
N LEU A 162 -10.36 -2.51 6.02
CA LEU A 162 -9.00 -2.74 5.56
C LEU A 162 -9.05 -3.56 4.27
N ASP A 163 -8.61 -2.97 3.17
CA ASP A 163 -8.47 -3.66 1.89
C ASP A 163 -7.09 -4.32 1.79
N PHE A 164 -7.01 -5.53 1.23
CA PHE A 164 -5.79 -6.32 1.10
C PHE A 164 -5.69 -7.06 -0.25
N ASP A 165 -4.50 -7.53 -0.61
CA ASP A 165 -4.31 -8.47 -1.74
C ASP A 165 -4.35 -9.91 -1.20
N ALA A 166 -5.42 -10.63 -1.52
CA ALA A 166 -5.68 -11.97 -1.03
C ALA A 166 -4.64 -13.00 -1.47
N ARG A 167 -3.86 -12.72 -2.52
CA ARG A 167 -2.74 -13.58 -2.94
C ARG A 167 -1.53 -13.48 -2.02
N ARG A 168 -1.40 -12.38 -1.25
CA ARG A 168 -0.30 -12.22 -0.29
C ARG A 168 -0.51 -13.05 0.99
N ALA A 169 -1.73 -13.50 1.23
CA ALA A 169 -2.05 -14.49 2.26
C ALA A 169 -2.01 -15.90 1.63
N GLU A 170 -0.80 -16.39 1.35
CA GLU A 170 -0.59 -17.72 0.74
C GLU A 170 -0.96 -18.84 1.74
N PRO A 171 -1.76 -19.86 1.35
CA PRO A 171 -2.06 -20.99 2.23
C PRO A 171 -0.80 -21.77 2.66
N PRO A 172 -0.69 -22.21 3.94
CA PRO A 172 -1.59 -21.99 5.06
C PRO A 172 -1.27 -20.69 5.82
N ALA A 173 -1.69 -19.53 5.29
CA ALA A 173 -1.57 -18.26 5.99
C ALA A 173 -2.39 -18.30 7.29
N ARG A 174 -1.71 -18.15 8.43
CA ARG A 174 -2.37 -17.84 9.70
C ARG A 174 -2.33 -16.34 9.83
N ALA A 175 -3.27 -15.64 9.20
CA ALA A 175 -3.31 -14.20 9.33
C ALA A 175 -3.95 -13.78 10.65
N SER A 176 -3.47 -12.67 11.21
CA SER A 176 -4.06 -12.07 12.39
C SER A 176 -4.22 -10.57 12.25
N LEU A 177 -5.23 -10.06 12.94
CA LEU A 177 -5.46 -8.65 13.12
C LEU A 177 -4.88 -8.18 14.45
N SER A 178 -4.34 -6.97 14.43
CA SER A 178 -3.98 -6.21 15.62
C SER A 178 -4.43 -4.78 15.45
N ALA A 179 -4.72 -4.11 16.56
CA ALA A 179 -5.13 -2.72 16.54
C ALA A 179 -4.46 -1.94 17.65
N ARG A 180 -4.22 -0.66 17.39
CA ARG A 180 -3.69 0.28 18.38
C ARG A 180 -4.26 1.66 18.19
N ILE A 181 -4.32 2.42 19.28
CA ILE A 181 -4.67 3.83 19.26
C ILE A 181 -3.47 4.65 19.71
N THR A 182 -3.10 5.61 18.88
CA THR A 182 -2.04 6.58 19.16
C THR A 182 -2.60 7.99 19.18
N ASP A 183 -1.92 8.93 19.83
CA ASP A 183 -2.14 10.36 19.56
C ASP A 183 -1.45 10.80 18.25
N ARG A 184 -1.55 12.08 17.89
CA ARG A 184 -0.88 12.64 16.70
C ARG A 184 0.65 12.58 16.79
N ALA A 185 1.22 12.59 18.00
CA ALA A 185 2.66 12.47 18.22
C ALA A 185 3.16 11.01 18.11
N GLY A 186 2.26 10.05 17.91
CA GLY A 186 2.59 8.63 17.81
C GLY A 186 2.73 7.94 19.18
N ARG A 187 2.38 8.60 20.28
CA ARG A 187 2.39 7.99 21.62
C ARG A 187 1.25 6.98 21.71
N LEU A 188 1.61 5.75 22.07
CA LEU A 188 0.68 4.62 22.17
C LEU A 188 -0.18 4.74 23.44
N ALA A 189 -1.49 4.75 23.27
CA ALA A 189 -2.46 4.82 24.37
C ALA A 189 -3.14 3.47 24.62
N TRP A 190 -3.52 2.77 23.54
CA TRP A 190 -4.21 1.49 23.59
C TRP A 190 -3.63 0.53 22.57
N THR A 191 -3.62 -0.77 22.89
CA THR A 191 -3.16 -1.83 21.98
C THR A 191 -3.98 -3.10 22.20
N SER A 192 -4.14 -3.92 21.18
CA SER A 192 -4.62 -5.29 21.33
C SER A 192 -3.57 -6.15 22.02
N ASP A 193 -3.97 -6.97 22.98
CA ASP A 193 -3.14 -7.96 23.68
C ASP A 193 -3.50 -9.40 23.34
N THR A 194 -4.63 -9.58 22.65
CA THR A 194 -5.18 -10.89 22.29
C THR A 194 -4.93 -11.16 20.82
N PHE A 195 -4.62 -12.42 20.49
CA PHE A 195 -4.49 -12.87 19.11
C PHE A 195 -5.86 -12.96 18.44
N THR A 196 -6.08 -12.18 17.38
CA THR A 196 -7.33 -12.19 16.61
C THR A 196 -7.09 -12.83 15.23
N PRO A 197 -7.27 -14.15 15.07
CA PRO A 197 -7.09 -14.80 13.77
C PRO A 197 -8.21 -14.42 12.81
N VAL A 198 -7.88 -14.30 11.52
CA VAL A 198 -8.88 -14.12 10.46
C VAL A 198 -8.59 -15.03 9.26
N PRO A 199 -9.61 -15.72 8.72
CA PRO A 199 -9.46 -16.47 7.48
C PRO A 199 -9.38 -15.47 6.33
N VAL A 200 -8.20 -15.33 5.72
CA VAL A 200 -7.97 -14.50 4.53
C VAL A 200 -7.09 -15.28 3.56
N GLY A 201 -7.29 -15.07 2.26
CA GLY A 201 -6.56 -15.77 1.22
C GLY A 201 -7.36 -15.81 -0.09
N ALA A 202 -6.82 -16.42 -1.14
CA ALA A 202 -7.48 -16.49 -2.44
C ALA A 202 -8.91 -17.07 -2.41
N ASN A 203 -9.23 -17.93 -1.43
CA ASN A 203 -10.57 -18.49 -1.23
C ASN A 203 -11.38 -17.78 -0.13
N ASN A 204 -10.80 -16.78 0.55
CA ASN A 204 -11.37 -16.03 1.65
C ASN A 204 -11.11 -14.53 1.44
N GLU A 205 -11.85 -13.95 0.50
CA GLU A 205 -11.73 -12.53 0.14
C GLU A 205 -12.42 -11.60 1.14
N HIS A 206 -13.29 -12.13 2.00
CA HIS A 206 -14.01 -11.36 3.00
C HIS A 206 -13.73 -11.90 4.41
N ALA A 207 -13.38 -11.01 5.33
CA ALA A 207 -13.20 -11.34 6.73
C ALA A 207 -13.87 -10.29 7.62
N ALA A 208 -14.38 -10.73 8.77
CA ALA A 208 -14.93 -9.85 9.79
C ALA A 208 -14.37 -10.22 11.16
N ALA A 209 -14.02 -9.22 11.97
CA ALA A 209 -13.55 -9.46 13.34
C ALA A 209 -13.83 -8.29 14.28
N GLU A 210 -14.06 -8.58 15.55
CA GLU A 210 -13.96 -7.60 16.62
C GLU A 210 -12.55 -7.67 17.22
N ILE A 211 -11.96 -6.50 17.50
CA ILE A 211 -10.66 -6.40 18.18
C ILE A 211 -10.85 -5.64 19.49
N ARG A 212 -10.51 -6.29 20.60
CA ARG A 212 -10.53 -5.69 21.93
C ARG A 212 -9.15 -5.11 22.27
N LEU A 213 -9.11 -3.86 22.71
CA LEU A 213 -7.88 -3.21 23.19
C LEU A 213 -7.79 -3.21 24.71
N VAL A 214 -6.55 -3.01 25.17
CA VAL A 214 -6.19 -2.73 26.56
C VAL A 214 -5.34 -1.47 26.63
N PRO A 215 -5.36 -0.74 27.77
CA PRO A 215 -4.56 0.46 27.93
C PRO A 215 -3.08 0.10 28.09
N VAL A 216 -2.20 0.93 27.54
CA VAL A 216 -0.76 0.81 27.81
C VAL A 216 -0.49 1.32 29.22
N ARG A 217 0.09 0.47 30.07
CA ARG A 217 0.60 0.90 31.37
C ARG A 217 1.89 1.70 31.14
N THR A 218 1.85 3.01 31.32
CA THR A 218 3.09 3.79 31.51
C THR A 218 3.65 3.47 32.89
N ALA A 219 4.89 3.00 32.96
CA ALA A 219 5.62 2.90 34.23
C ALA A 219 5.74 4.30 34.86
N PRO A 220 5.56 4.45 36.19
CA PRO A 220 5.82 5.73 36.84
C PRO A 220 7.28 6.13 36.64
N ALA A 221 7.53 7.41 36.36
CA ALA A 221 8.88 7.95 36.27
C ALA A 221 9.63 7.68 37.59
N PRO A 222 10.93 7.31 37.56
CA PRO A 222 11.70 7.12 38.77
C PRO A 222 11.73 8.45 39.54
N SER A 223 11.24 8.45 40.78
CA SER A 223 11.35 9.61 41.67
C SER A 223 12.83 9.82 41.99
N ASN A 224 13.41 10.90 41.48
CA ASN A 224 14.72 11.35 41.92
C ASN A 224 14.59 11.81 43.37
N ARG A 225 15.15 11.05 44.31
CA ARG A 225 15.31 11.43 45.71
C ARG A 225 16.79 11.63 45.99
#